data_AF-A0A853I6P9-F1
#
_entry.id   AF-A0A853I6P9-F1
#
_cell.length_a   1.000
_cell.length_b   1.000
_cell.length_c   1.000
_cell.angle_alpha   90.00
_cell.angle_beta   90.00
_cell.angle_gamma   90.00
#
_symmetry.space_group_name_H-M   'P 1'
#
loop_
_entity.id
_entity.type
_entity.pdbx_description
1 polymer ?
#
loop_
_entity_poly.entity_id
_entity_poly.type
_entity_poly.pdbx_seq_one_letter_code
_entity_poly.pdbx_strand_id
1 'polypeptide(L)'
;MAVRCEGPITFTDIATEFKGNKPFSLSQYYRGKSLVPDAPSNAKIATTGVIAFSQFYCSANQVIKRISSAVVNGTNADAWFTPGERQASCILIVNPGVYVTGHGGADRHGGGHGNAGGTGMNVNMAHFPGGLTLEVYGHIWGGGGGGAGANYRHSYTGGHGGTGIVVNHGTLRLKVHPGGSVVGGGGGGGSSRENKNDGGGGGQPYGGRGRGEYHSGAGRGSLYGPGHGTDYRWESCRTHGRGEERTCSNKRNYSGAGGAVGHHGAGGNRGSSGGRAGAATAGSVQWL
;
A
#
# COMPACT_ATOMS: atom_id res chain seq x y z
N MET A 1 -17.76 -8.39 23.83
CA MET A 1 -18.96 -7.58 23.58
C MET A 1 -19.07 -6.58 24.72
N ALA A 2 -19.14 -5.28 24.40
CA ALA A 2 -19.09 -4.21 25.41
C ALA A 2 -19.99 -4.49 26.62
N VAL A 3 -19.53 -4.12 27.81
CA VAL A 3 -20.34 -4.16 29.02
C VAL A 3 -21.59 -3.32 28.78
N ARG A 4 -22.76 -3.87 29.11
CA ARG A 4 -24.06 -3.22 28.95
C ARG A 4 -24.05 -1.80 29.50
N CYS A 5 -24.84 -0.92 28.90
CA CYS A 5 -24.95 0.48 29.31
C CYS A 5 -25.99 0.72 30.40
N GLU A 6 -26.90 -0.23 30.62
CA GLU A 6 -28.04 -0.10 31.52
C GLU A 6 -28.34 -1.42 32.24
N GLY A 7 -29.14 -1.34 33.31
CA GLY A 7 -29.52 -2.47 34.15
C GLY A 7 -28.39 -2.95 35.07
N PRO A 8 -28.65 -3.93 35.94
CA PRO A 8 -27.61 -4.47 36.82
C PRO A 8 -26.50 -5.13 36.01
N ILE A 9 -25.24 -4.86 36.37
CA ILE A 9 -24.05 -5.56 35.86
C ILE A 9 -23.45 -6.46 36.93
N THR A 10 -22.92 -7.60 36.51
CA THR A 10 -22.24 -8.56 37.38
C THR A 10 -20.73 -8.52 37.16
N PHE A 11 -19.97 -9.07 38.12
CA PHE A 11 -18.52 -9.17 37.95
C PHE A 11 -18.21 -10.06 36.73
N THR A 12 -19.01 -11.11 36.53
CA THR A 12 -18.90 -12.00 35.38
C THR A 12 -19.02 -11.24 34.06
N ASP A 13 -19.94 -10.27 33.94
CA ASP A 13 -20.05 -9.46 32.72
C ASP A 13 -18.73 -8.71 32.40
N ILE A 14 -18.13 -8.09 33.43
CA ILE A 14 -16.84 -7.38 33.32
C ILE A 14 -15.71 -8.37 32.97
N ALA A 15 -15.65 -9.49 33.67
CA ALA A 15 -14.63 -10.51 33.46
C ALA A 15 -14.71 -11.14 32.07
N THR A 16 -15.92 -11.40 31.57
CA THR A 16 -16.15 -11.91 30.23
C THR A 16 -15.69 -10.89 29.17
N GLU A 17 -15.99 -9.60 29.34
CA GLU A 17 -15.58 -8.59 28.35
C GLU A 17 -14.06 -8.39 28.31
N PHE A 18 -13.43 -8.24 29.47
CA PHE A 18 -12.00 -7.94 29.58
C PHE A 18 -11.13 -9.18 29.74
N LYS A 19 -11.69 -10.38 29.50
CA LYS A 19 -10.99 -11.67 29.54
C LYS A 19 -10.26 -11.92 30.87
N GLY A 20 -10.85 -11.51 31.98
CA GLY A 20 -10.27 -11.68 33.31
C GLY A 20 -10.49 -13.08 33.87
N ASN A 21 -9.54 -13.56 34.67
CA ASN A 21 -9.54 -14.91 35.25
C ASN A 21 -9.75 -14.89 36.77
N LYS A 22 -10.27 -15.98 37.32
CA LYS A 22 -10.44 -16.15 38.77
C LYS A 22 -9.06 -16.30 39.46
N PRO A 23 -8.89 -15.84 40.72
CA PRO A 23 -9.87 -15.09 41.51
C PRO A 23 -10.05 -13.67 40.98
N PHE A 24 -11.31 -13.24 40.95
CA PHE A 24 -11.72 -11.96 40.41
C PHE A 24 -11.42 -10.83 41.41
N SER A 25 -10.62 -9.84 40.99
CA SER A 25 -10.41 -8.62 41.75
C SER A 25 -10.58 -7.39 40.86
N LEU A 26 -11.37 -6.40 41.31
CA LEU A 26 -11.56 -5.16 40.56
C LEU A 26 -10.23 -4.44 40.28
N SER A 27 -9.22 -4.63 41.15
CA SER A 27 -7.89 -4.05 40.95
C SER A 27 -7.17 -4.54 39.67
N GLN A 28 -7.62 -5.64 39.06
CA GLN A 28 -7.08 -6.13 37.78
C GLN A 28 -7.64 -5.36 36.58
N TYR A 29 -8.71 -4.60 36.78
CA TYR A 29 -9.48 -3.94 35.72
C TYR A 29 -9.32 -2.42 35.72
N TYR A 30 -8.21 -1.90 36.25
CA TYR A 30 -7.88 -0.50 36.02
C TYR A 30 -7.58 -0.25 34.55
N ARG A 31 -8.03 0.90 34.04
CA ARG A 31 -7.74 1.35 32.68
C ARG A 31 -6.22 1.50 32.46
N GLY A 32 -5.75 1.05 31.30
CA GLY A 32 -4.33 1.10 30.92
C GLY A 32 -3.45 0.06 31.62
N LYS A 33 -4.06 -0.92 32.31
CA LYS A 33 -3.37 -2.11 32.82
C LYS A 33 -3.55 -3.28 31.84
N SER A 34 -3.32 -4.51 32.32
CA SER A 34 -3.26 -5.70 31.46
C SER A 34 -4.60 -6.08 30.82
N LEU A 35 -5.74 -5.84 31.49
CA LEU A 35 -7.05 -6.32 31.02
C LEU A 35 -7.90 -5.25 30.34
N VAL A 36 -7.85 -4.01 30.83
CA VAL A 36 -8.68 -2.91 30.32
C VAL A 36 -7.82 -1.96 29.49
N PRO A 37 -8.02 -1.92 28.16
CA PRO A 37 -7.26 -1.01 27.32
C PRO A 37 -7.49 0.45 27.69
N ASP A 38 -6.47 1.27 27.52
CA ASP A 38 -6.60 2.72 27.64
C ASP A 38 -7.28 3.32 26.40
N ALA A 39 -8.61 3.32 26.42
CA ALA A 39 -9.45 3.75 25.31
C ALA A 39 -10.55 4.72 25.78
N PRO A 40 -11.07 5.59 24.90
CA PRO A 40 -12.14 6.54 25.24
C PRO A 40 -13.41 5.88 25.82
N SER A 41 -13.78 4.69 25.34
CA SER A 41 -14.90 3.90 25.88
C SER A 41 -14.72 3.52 27.35
N ASN A 42 -13.47 3.44 27.81
CA ASN A 42 -13.10 3.02 29.15
C ASN A 42 -12.77 4.22 30.06
N ALA A 43 -12.93 5.46 29.59
CA ALA A 43 -12.47 6.66 30.29
C ALA A 43 -13.04 6.85 31.71
N LYS A 44 -14.21 6.26 31.99
CA LYS A 44 -14.84 6.27 33.33
C LYS A 44 -14.14 5.35 34.33
N ILE A 45 -13.40 4.35 33.85
CA ILE A 45 -12.66 3.40 34.66
C ILE A 45 -11.38 4.07 35.17
N ALA A 46 -11.20 4.04 36.48
CA ALA A 46 -10.02 4.59 37.13
C ALA A 46 -8.74 3.91 36.61
N THR A 47 -7.62 4.64 36.61
CA THR A 47 -6.29 4.10 36.32
C THR A 47 -5.61 3.55 37.59
N THR A 48 -6.05 4.03 38.76
CA THR A 48 -5.61 3.64 40.11
C THR A 48 -6.68 4.08 41.14
N GLY A 49 -6.65 3.51 42.35
CA GLY A 49 -7.46 3.99 43.48
C GLY A 49 -8.85 3.36 43.55
N VAL A 50 -9.87 4.10 43.99
CA VAL A 50 -11.21 3.51 44.11
C VAL A 50 -11.77 3.21 42.73
N ILE A 51 -12.09 1.94 42.50
CA ILE A 51 -12.73 1.45 41.29
C ILE A 51 -14.10 0.88 41.64
N ALA A 52 -15.12 1.22 40.84
CA ALA A 52 -16.51 0.84 41.11
C ALA A 52 -17.15 0.23 39.88
N PHE A 53 -18.13 -0.65 40.10
CA PHE A 53 -18.91 -1.29 39.03
C PHE A 53 -19.55 -0.28 38.08
N SER A 54 -20.06 0.84 38.62
CA SER A 54 -20.69 1.90 37.82
C SER A 54 -19.76 2.53 36.77
N GLN A 55 -18.44 2.37 36.90
CA GLN A 55 -17.47 2.86 35.94
C GLN A 55 -17.36 1.97 34.69
N PHE A 56 -17.87 0.73 34.74
CA PHE A 56 -17.78 -0.23 33.64
C PHE A 56 -18.96 -0.16 32.67
N TYR A 57 -20.01 0.59 32.95
CA TYR A 57 -21.11 0.74 31.99
C TYR A 57 -20.63 1.32 30.66
N CYS A 58 -21.02 0.67 29.55
CA CYS A 58 -20.57 0.97 28.18
C CYS A 58 -19.07 0.80 27.92
N SER A 59 -18.32 0.21 28.85
CA SER A 59 -16.90 -0.07 28.65
C SER A 59 -16.70 -1.24 27.70
N ALA A 60 -15.57 -1.26 26.99
CA ALA A 60 -15.30 -2.28 25.98
C ALA A 60 -13.82 -2.63 25.91
N ASN A 61 -13.53 -3.89 25.65
CA ASN A 61 -12.21 -4.39 25.33
C ASN A 61 -11.88 -4.11 23.85
N GLN A 62 -11.82 -2.82 23.53
CA GLN A 62 -11.60 -2.30 22.18
C GLN A 62 -10.58 -1.17 22.18
N VAL A 63 -9.69 -1.16 21.19
CA VAL A 63 -8.69 -0.11 20.97
C VAL A 63 -8.87 0.47 19.57
N ILE A 64 -8.93 1.81 19.48
CA ILE A 64 -9.08 2.52 18.21
C ILE A 64 -7.84 3.39 17.99
N LYS A 65 -7.19 3.22 16.83
CA LYS A 65 -6.06 4.05 16.39
C LYS A 65 -6.37 4.70 15.06
N ARG A 66 -5.76 5.86 14.81
CA ARG A 66 -5.95 6.65 13.60
C ARG A 66 -4.62 6.94 12.94
N ILE A 67 -4.55 6.71 11.63
CA ILE A 67 -3.49 7.22 10.78
C ILE A 67 -3.96 8.58 10.29
N SER A 68 -3.36 9.65 10.82
CA SER A 68 -3.73 11.05 10.53
C SER A 68 -2.79 11.77 9.58
N SER A 69 -1.65 11.16 9.23
CA SER A 69 -0.65 11.71 8.31
C SER A 69 -0.29 10.68 7.24
N ALA A 70 0.10 11.15 6.06
CA ALA A 70 0.51 10.28 4.97
C ALA A 70 1.71 9.41 5.36
N VAL A 71 1.71 8.17 4.90
CA VAL A 71 2.79 7.19 5.10
C VAL A 71 3.29 6.74 3.74
N VAL A 72 4.56 6.98 3.47
CA VAL A 72 5.24 6.54 2.25
C VAL A 72 6.20 5.40 2.61
N ASN A 73 6.43 4.48 1.67
CA ASN A 73 7.25 3.27 1.84
C ASN A 73 6.59 2.11 2.59
N GLY A 74 5.26 2.13 2.68
CA GLY A 74 4.46 1.10 3.30
C GLY A 74 4.50 1.14 4.83
N THR A 75 3.63 0.36 5.46
CA THR A 75 3.57 0.22 6.92
C THR A 75 3.09 -1.16 7.31
N ASN A 76 3.29 -1.53 8.57
CA ASN A 76 2.66 -2.71 9.15
C ASN A 76 1.58 -2.24 10.13
N ALA A 77 0.37 -2.82 10.04
CA ALA A 77 -0.74 -2.42 10.90
C ALA A 77 -0.41 -2.58 12.40
N ASP A 78 0.43 -3.55 12.74
CA ASP A 78 0.80 -3.81 14.12
C ASP A 78 1.71 -2.72 14.72
N ALA A 79 2.49 -2.00 13.91
CA ALA A 79 3.28 -0.86 14.38
C ALA A 79 2.45 0.25 15.03
N TRP A 80 1.13 0.30 14.79
CA TRP A 80 0.20 1.27 15.35
C TRP A 80 -0.35 0.90 16.73
N PHE A 81 -0.08 -0.32 17.20
CA PHE A 81 -0.57 -0.85 18.46
C PHE A 81 0.58 -1.44 19.26
N THR A 82 0.60 -1.17 20.56
CA THR A 82 1.49 -1.87 21.50
C THR A 82 1.08 -3.35 21.61
N PRO A 83 1.99 -4.27 21.95
CA PRO A 83 1.66 -5.69 22.11
C PRO A 83 0.50 -5.97 23.09
N GLY A 84 0.35 -5.13 24.14
CA GLY A 84 -0.76 -5.23 25.09
C GLY A 84 -2.11 -4.81 24.50
N GLU A 85 -2.15 -3.74 23.71
CA GLU A 85 -3.38 -3.28 23.04
C GLU A 85 -3.93 -4.32 22.07
N ARG A 86 -3.05 -5.11 21.42
CA ARG A 86 -3.45 -6.12 20.42
C ARG A 86 -4.21 -7.32 21.00
N GLN A 87 -4.27 -7.46 22.32
CA GLN A 87 -5.09 -8.48 23.00
C GLN A 87 -6.60 -8.16 22.93
N ALA A 88 -6.93 -6.89 22.74
CA ALA A 88 -8.27 -6.35 22.58
C ALA A 88 -8.75 -6.42 21.12
N SER A 89 -10.04 -6.14 20.90
CA SER A 89 -10.53 -5.89 19.55
C SER A 89 -9.96 -4.58 19.02
N CYS A 90 -9.20 -4.63 17.92
CA CYS A 90 -8.54 -3.44 17.38
C CYS A 90 -9.31 -2.87 16.20
N ILE A 91 -9.39 -1.54 16.14
CA ILE A 91 -9.83 -0.79 14.95
C ILE A 91 -8.71 0.16 14.55
N LEU A 92 -8.23 0.02 13.31
CA LEU A 92 -7.31 0.97 12.70
C LEU A 92 -8.09 1.77 11.66
N ILE A 93 -8.04 3.10 11.76
CA ILE A 93 -8.74 4.01 10.85
C ILE A 93 -7.71 4.78 10.04
N VAL A 94 -7.83 4.75 8.71
CA VAL A 94 -7.13 5.68 7.81
C VAL A 94 -8.03 6.88 7.58
N ASN A 95 -7.62 8.05 8.07
CA ASN A 95 -8.44 9.26 7.99
C ASN A 95 -8.68 9.73 6.54
N PRO A 96 -9.74 10.50 6.27
CA PRO A 96 -9.96 11.13 4.97
C PRO A 96 -8.74 11.94 4.52
N GLY A 97 -8.39 11.87 3.23
CA GLY A 97 -7.26 12.59 2.64
C GLY A 97 -5.86 12.04 2.99
N VAL A 98 -5.77 11.00 3.83
CA VAL A 98 -4.50 10.35 4.17
C VAL A 98 -4.16 9.28 3.13
N TYR A 99 -2.91 9.26 2.67
CA TYR A 99 -2.37 8.24 1.77
C TYR A 99 -1.37 7.33 2.50
N VAL A 100 -1.60 6.03 2.46
CA VAL A 100 -0.66 4.98 2.89
C VAL A 100 -0.19 4.26 1.63
N THR A 101 1.03 4.56 1.17
CA THR A 101 1.55 4.05 -0.10
C THR A 101 2.77 3.19 0.10
N GLY A 102 2.85 2.08 -0.65
CA GLY A 102 4.07 1.27 -0.72
C GLY A 102 5.23 2.03 -1.35
N HIS A 103 6.45 1.52 -1.18
CA HIS A 103 7.62 2.11 -1.85
C HIS A 103 7.51 1.88 -3.37
N GLY A 104 7.86 2.88 -4.18
CA GLY A 104 7.96 2.69 -5.61
C GLY A 104 9.15 1.80 -5.99
N GLY A 105 9.05 1.05 -7.08
CA GLY A 105 10.19 0.33 -7.63
C GLY A 105 11.29 1.30 -8.04
N ALA A 106 12.55 1.05 -7.65
CA ALA A 106 13.65 1.99 -7.89
C ALA A 106 13.91 2.27 -9.38
N ASP A 107 14.47 3.45 -9.68
CA ASP A 107 15.03 3.76 -11.01
C ASP A 107 16.04 2.68 -11.43
N ARG A 108 16.12 2.37 -12.72
CA ARG A 108 17.19 1.51 -13.27
C ARG A 108 18.09 2.28 -14.21
N HIS A 109 19.40 2.09 -14.04
CA HIS A 109 20.45 2.59 -14.93
C HIS A 109 21.13 1.43 -15.65
N GLY A 110 21.49 1.63 -16.93
CA GLY A 110 22.31 0.65 -17.66
C GLY A 110 21.56 -0.63 -18.03
N GLY A 111 20.24 -0.53 -18.22
CA GLY A 111 19.39 -1.58 -18.76
C GLY A 111 18.87 -2.60 -17.75
N GLY A 112 17.75 -3.23 -18.12
CA GLY A 112 17.11 -4.30 -17.36
C GLY A 112 15.63 -4.06 -17.08
N HIS A 113 14.97 -5.11 -16.58
CA HIS A 113 13.57 -5.08 -16.14
C HIS A 113 13.30 -4.00 -15.10
N GLY A 114 12.08 -3.48 -15.02
CA GLY A 114 11.74 -2.58 -13.94
C GLY A 114 11.71 -3.29 -12.58
N ASN A 115 12.02 -2.57 -11.50
CA ASN A 115 11.88 -3.11 -10.14
C ASN A 115 10.40 -3.12 -9.72
N ALA A 116 9.96 -4.13 -8.96
CA ALA A 116 8.59 -4.15 -8.46
C ALA A 116 8.36 -3.06 -7.41
N GLY A 117 7.12 -2.59 -7.30
CA GLY A 117 6.68 -1.74 -6.20
C GLY A 117 6.35 -2.54 -4.93
N GLY A 118 6.44 -1.87 -3.78
CA GLY A 118 6.19 -2.45 -2.46
C GLY A 118 4.72 -2.45 -2.05
N THR A 119 4.43 -3.21 -0.99
CA THR A 119 3.10 -3.25 -0.37
C THR A 119 2.76 -1.94 0.34
N GLY A 120 1.49 -1.49 0.23
CA GLY A 120 0.98 -0.34 0.99
C GLY A 120 0.87 -0.61 2.49
N MET A 121 0.13 -1.64 2.87
CA MET A 121 0.00 -2.06 4.27
C MET A 121 0.12 -3.58 4.40
N ASN A 122 1.01 -4.04 5.28
CA ASN A 122 1.02 -5.43 5.72
C ASN A 122 0.21 -5.59 7.01
N VAL A 123 -0.57 -6.65 7.06
CA VAL A 123 -1.37 -7.02 8.22
C VAL A 123 -1.04 -8.46 8.59
N ASN A 124 -0.42 -8.66 9.74
CA ASN A 124 -0.21 -9.99 10.28
C ASN A 124 -1.25 -10.26 11.37
N MET A 125 -2.29 -11.03 11.05
CA MET A 125 -3.40 -11.30 11.97
C MET A 125 -2.96 -12.15 13.18
N ALA A 126 -1.83 -12.85 13.11
CA ALA A 126 -1.23 -13.52 14.28
C ALA A 126 -0.86 -12.52 15.40
N HIS A 127 -0.64 -11.25 15.06
CA HIS A 127 -0.39 -10.20 16.05
C HIS A 127 -1.66 -9.65 16.68
N PHE A 128 -2.86 -10.01 16.19
CA PHE A 128 -4.14 -9.47 16.64
C PHE A 128 -5.09 -10.60 17.08
N PRO A 129 -4.82 -11.29 18.20
CA PRO A 129 -5.69 -12.35 18.71
C PRO A 129 -7.10 -11.86 19.10
N GLY A 130 -7.27 -10.57 19.42
CA GLY A 130 -8.58 -9.95 19.62
C GLY A 130 -9.31 -9.55 18.33
N GLY A 131 -8.66 -9.75 17.17
CA GLY A 131 -9.14 -9.32 15.85
C GLY A 131 -8.75 -7.88 15.52
N LEU A 132 -8.66 -7.62 14.21
CA LEU A 132 -8.44 -6.29 13.64
C LEU A 132 -9.53 -5.98 12.63
N THR A 133 -10.13 -4.80 12.78
CA THR A 133 -10.93 -4.15 11.75
C THR A 133 -10.15 -2.98 11.19
N LEU A 134 -10.02 -2.91 9.87
CA LEU A 134 -9.43 -1.78 9.17
C LEU A 134 -10.54 -0.98 8.50
N GLU A 135 -10.67 0.29 8.90
CA GLU A 135 -11.59 1.24 8.30
C GLU A 135 -10.83 2.26 7.45
N VAL A 136 -11.18 2.34 6.16
CA VAL A 136 -10.45 3.14 5.19
C VAL A 136 -11.33 4.28 4.70
N TYR A 137 -11.11 5.49 5.23
CA TYR A 137 -11.69 6.73 4.70
C TYR A 137 -10.70 7.47 3.78
N GLY A 138 -9.41 7.23 3.95
CA GLY A 138 -8.34 7.69 3.04
C GLY A 138 -7.96 6.63 2.00
N HIS A 139 -6.68 6.58 1.63
CA HIS A 139 -6.20 5.74 0.52
C HIS A 139 -5.09 4.81 0.99
N ILE A 140 -5.20 3.50 0.68
CA ILE A 140 -4.13 2.52 0.87
C ILE A 140 -3.74 1.97 -0.49
N TRP A 141 -2.56 2.35 -0.98
CA TRP A 141 -2.09 1.99 -2.31
C TRP A 141 -0.79 1.19 -2.27
N GLY A 142 -0.68 0.19 -3.14
CA GLY A 142 0.62 -0.41 -3.42
C GLY A 142 1.52 0.58 -4.14
N GLY A 143 2.84 0.43 -4.01
CA GLY A 143 3.81 1.25 -4.73
C GLY A 143 3.82 0.94 -6.23
N GLY A 144 4.09 1.93 -7.07
CA GLY A 144 4.18 1.76 -8.51
C GLY A 144 5.44 1.00 -8.92
N GLY A 145 5.34 0.18 -9.97
CA GLY A 145 6.48 -0.53 -10.54
C GLY A 145 7.43 0.41 -11.29
N GLY A 146 8.73 0.14 -11.23
CA GLY A 146 9.74 0.90 -11.95
C GLY A 146 9.64 0.68 -13.47
N GLY A 147 9.93 1.71 -14.28
CA GLY A 147 10.08 1.57 -15.72
C GLY A 147 11.32 0.76 -16.08
N ALA A 148 11.26 0.00 -17.19
CA ALA A 148 12.40 -0.75 -17.70
C ALA A 148 13.41 0.15 -18.42
N GLY A 149 14.70 -0.15 -18.32
CA GLY A 149 15.74 0.51 -19.14
C GLY A 149 16.16 -0.41 -20.29
N ALA A 150 16.19 0.07 -21.53
CA ALA A 150 16.78 -0.69 -22.63
C ALA A 150 18.31 -0.64 -22.60
N ASN A 151 18.94 -1.67 -23.17
CA ASN A 151 20.34 -1.68 -23.59
C ASN A 151 20.43 -2.05 -25.07
N TYR A 152 21.61 -1.86 -25.68
CA TYR A 152 21.87 -2.05 -27.11
C TYR A 152 21.28 -3.32 -27.75
N ARG A 153 21.11 -4.40 -26.96
CA ARG A 153 20.70 -5.72 -27.45
C ARG A 153 19.30 -6.16 -27.01
N HIS A 154 18.73 -5.55 -25.98
CA HIS A 154 17.54 -6.10 -25.32
C HIS A 154 16.54 -5.01 -24.91
N SER A 155 15.27 -5.28 -25.20
CA SER A 155 14.13 -4.60 -24.59
C SER A 155 13.72 -5.36 -23.34
N TYR A 156 13.34 -4.65 -22.29
CA TYR A 156 12.96 -5.23 -21.02
C TYR A 156 11.55 -4.81 -20.60
N THR A 157 10.91 -5.69 -19.84
CA THR A 157 9.57 -5.49 -19.28
C THR A 157 9.61 -4.59 -18.05
N GLY A 158 8.64 -3.68 -17.94
CA GLY A 158 8.49 -2.83 -16.75
C GLY A 158 8.19 -3.63 -15.48
N GLY A 159 8.48 -3.04 -14.33
CA GLY A 159 8.30 -3.67 -13.03
C GLY A 159 6.82 -3.76 -12.64
N HIS A 160 6.46 -4.77 -11.87
CA HIS A 160 5.09 -4.94 -11.38
C HIS A 160 4.73 -3.89 -10.33
N GLY A 161 3.48 -3.43 -10.31
CA GLY A 161 2.96 -2.65 -9.19
C GLY A 161 2.84 -3.51 -7.92
N GLY A 162 3.02 -2.89 -6.77
CA GLY A 162 2.89 -3.52 -5.46
C GLY A 162 1.43 -3.68 -5.03
N THR A 163 1.19 -4.54 -4.04
CA THR A 163 -0.17 -4.79 -3.52
C THR A 163 -0.61 -3.68 -2.56
N GLY A 164 -1.89 -3.31 -2.55
CA GLY A 164 -2.45 -2.36 -1.58
C GLY A 164 -2.32 -2.87 -0.15
N ILE A 165 -3.02 -3.96 0.17
CA ILE A 165 -2.98 -4.63 1.47
C ILE A 165 -2.55 -6.09 1.31
N VAL A 166 -1.60 -6.54 2.12
CA VAL A 166 -1.25 -7.97 2.25
C VAL A 166 -1.65 -8.45 3.64
N VAL A 167 -2.48 -9.49 3.69
CA VAL A 167 -2.94 -10.12 4.93
C VAL A 167 -2.28 -11.48 5.11
N ASN A 168 -1.64 -11.67 6.26
CA ASN A 168 -0.97 -12.91 6.66
C ASN A 168 -1.66 -13.51 7.89
N HIS A 169 -1.69 -14.84 7.97
CA HIS A 169 -2.10 -15.63 9.15
C HIS A 169 -3.50 -15.34 9.72
N GLY A 170 -4.52 -15.22 8.86
CA GLY A 170 -5.91 -15.06 9.28
C GLY A 170 -6.74 -14.24 8.31
N THR A 171 -7.89 -13.76 8.77
CA THR A 171 -8.82 -12.95 7.96
C THR A 171 -8.91 -11.53 8.52
N LEU A 172 -8.60 -10.54 7.69
CA LEU A 172 -8.80 -9.13 8.03
C LEU A 172 -10.25 -8.73 7.79
N ARG A 173 -10.87 -8.04 8.75
CA ARG A 173 -12.16 -7.36 8.52
C ARG A 173 -11.89 -5.99 7.92
N LEU A 174 -12.33 -5.76 6.69
CA LEU A 174 -12.03 -4.53 5.95
C LEU A 174 -13.34 -3.79 5.61
N LYS A 175 -13.39 -2.51 5.96
CA LYS A 175 -14.44 -1.60 5.55
C LYS A 175 -13.83 -0.42 4.80
N VAL A 176 -14.28 -0.18 3.58
CA VAL A 176 -13.87 0.98 2.79
C VAL A 176 -15.05 1.93 2.71
N HIS A 177 -14.87 3.15 3.22
CA HIS A 177 -15.91 4.16 3.31
C HIS A 177 -15.91 5.05 2.06
N PRO A 178 -17.00 5.81 1.80
CA PRO A 178 -17.04 6.78 0.71
C PRO A 178 -15.86 7.76 0.77
N GLY A 179 -15.20 7.97 -0.38
CA GLY A 179 -13.97 8.76 -0.47
C GLY A 179 -12.69 7.98 -0.18
N GLY A 180 -12.80 6.80 0.43
CA GLY A 180 -11.68 5.91 0.67
C GLY A 180 -11.37 4.97 -0.50
N SER A 181 -10.17 4.41 -0.55
CA SER A 181 -9.80 3.42 -1.58
C SER A 181 -8.70 2.47 -1.14
N VAL A 182 -8.77 1.21 -1.59
CA VAL A 182 -7.69 0.24 -1.51
C VAL A 182 -7.37 -0.23 -2.93
N VAL A 183 -6.15 0.03 -3.40
CA VAL A 183 -5.77 -0.21 -4.81
C VAL A 183 -4.33 -0.72 -4.89
N GLY A 184 -4.03 -1.58 -5.86
CA GLY A 184 -2.63 -1.92 -6.14
C GLY A 184 -1.90 -0.77 -6.85
N GLY A 185 -0.57 -0.80 -6.81
CA GLY A 185 0.24 0.10 -7.62
C GLY A 185 0.09 -0.20 -9.11
N GLY A 186 0.33 0.81 -9.94
CA GLY A 186 0.42 0.69 -11.37
C GLY A 186 1.73 0.04 -11.80
N GLY A 187 1.71 -0.73 -12.88
CA GLY A 187 2.92 -1.33 -13.45
C GLY A 187 3.81 -0.31 -14.16
N GLY A 188 5.12 -0.54 -14.18
CA GLY A 188 6.06 0.30 -14.94
C GLY A 188 5.96 0.07 -16.44
N GLY A 189 6.32 1.08 -17.24
CA GLY A 189 6.35 0.98 -18.69
C GLY A 189 7.50 0.13 -19.21
N GLY A 190 7.26 -0.59 -20.31
CA GLY A 190 8.30 -1.33 -21.03
C GLY A 190 9.28 -0.41 -21.75
N SER A 191 10.54 -0.82 -21.88
CA SER A 191 11.57 -0.05 -22.59
C SER A 191 11.40 -0.15 -24.11
N SER A 192 12.00 0.72 -24.90
CA SER A 192 12.06 0.50 -26.37
C SER A 192 13.47 0.48 -26.92
N ARG A 193 13.63 -0.21 -28.05
CA ARG A 193 14.91 -0.44 -28.70
C ARG A 193 14.87 0.06 -30.15
N GLU A 194 15.49 1.20 -30.41
CA GLU A 194 15.88 1.56 -31.77
C GLU A 194 17.01 2.59 -31.77
N ASN A 195 18.25 2.13 -31.97
CA ASN A 195 19.51 2.91 -32.06
C ASN A 195 19.88 3.81 -30.86
N LYS A 196 18.91 4.27 -30.08
CA LYS A 196 19.05 5.00 -28.84
C LYS A 196 18.22 4.25 -27.80
N ASN A 197 18.88 3.76 -26.77
CA ASN A 197 18.29 2.94 -25.73
C ASN A 197 17.36 3.81 -24.87
N ASP A 198 16.09 3.43 -24.79
CA ASP A 198 15.04 4.20 -24.11
C ASP A 198 14.56 3.55 -22.83
N GLY A 199 14.22 4.37 -21.83
CA GLY A 199 13.63 3.93 -20.58
C GLY A 199 12.12 4.16 -20.50
N GLY A 200 11.37 3.17 -20.03
CA GLY A 200 9.93 3.28 -19.75
C GLY A 200 9.62 4.20 -18.57
N GLY A 201 8.37 4.68 -18.51
CA GLY A 201 7.88 5.49 -17.39
C GLY A 201 7.61 4.66 -16.13
N GLY A 202 7.72 5.28 -14.95
CA GLY A 202 7.38 4.62 -13.69
C GLY A 202 5.88 4.54 -13.43
N GLY A 203 5.40 3.43 -12.87
CA GLY A 203 4.00 3.27 -12.47
C GLY A 203 3.60 4.14 -11.28
N GLN A 204 2.31 4.43 -11.15
CA GLN A 204 1.76 5.21 -10.04
C GLN A 204 1.53 4.33 -8.80
N PRO A 205 1.79 4.78 -7.55
CA PRO A 205 2.51 5.97 -7.17
C PRO A 205 4.03 5.72 -7.06
N TYR A 206 4.83 6.75 -7.29
CA TYR A 206 6.26 6.77 -6.97
C TYR A 206 7.16 5.76 -7.68
N GLY A 207 6.66 5.03 -8.69
CA GLY A 207 7.49 4.13 -9.49
C GLY A 207 8.65 4.89 -10.14
N GLY A 208 9.85 4.34 -10.02
CA GLY A 208 11.04 4.87 -10.64
C GLY A 208 10.98 4.83 -12.16
N ARG A 209 11.71 5.70 -12.84
CA ARG A 209 11.80 5.67 -14.30
C ARG A 209 12.86 4.68 -14.76
N GLY A 210 12.66 4.10 -15.94
CA GLY A 210 13.74 3.45 -16.66
C GLY A 210 14.72 4.50 -17.18
N ARG A 211 16.02 4.23 -17.06
CA ARG A 211 17.06 5.02 -17.73
C ARG A 211 17.76 4.13 -18.74
N GLY A 212 17.45 4.36 -20.01
CA GLY A 212 18.26 3.83 -21.09
C GLY A 212 19.60 4.54 -21.14
N GLU A 213 20.50 4.00 -21.95
CA GLU A 213 21.87 4.51 -22.11
C GLU A 213 21.92 5.94 -22.68
N TYR A 214 20.95 6.31 -23.52
CA TYR A 214 20.91 7.62 -24.18
C TYR A 214 19.74 8.47 -23.69
N HIS A 215 18.59 7.85 -23.41
CA HIS A 215 17.39 8.55 -23.00
C HIS A 215 16.73 7.87 -21.80
N SER A 216 16.41 8.69 -20.79
CA SER A 216 15.59 8.27 -19.65
C SER A 216 14.12 8.51 -19.93
N GLY A 217 13.25 7.64 -19.41
CA GLY A 217 11.81 7.89 -19.37
C GLY A 217 11.48 9.25 -18.75
N ALA A 218 10.44 9.90 -19.27
CA ALA A 218 10.13 11.29 -18.97
C ALA A 218 9.66 11.57 -17.53
N GLY A 219 9.42 10.54 -16.70
CA GLY A 219 9.12 10.78 -15.28
C GLY A 219 9.05 9.55 -14.40
N ARG A 220 9.25 9.77 -13.10
CA ARG A 220 8.79 8.85 -12.06
C ARG A 220 7.26 8.95 -11.97
N GLY A 221 6.60 7.87 -11.55
CA GLY A 221 5.22 7.97 -11.11
C GLY A 221 5.12 8.95 -9.94
N SER A 222 4.04 9.71 -9.87
CA SER A 222 3.72 10.59 -8.74
C SER A 222 2.51 10.05 -7.99
N LEU A 223 2.03 10.76 -6.97
CA LEU A 223 0.74 10.40 -6.37
C LEU A 223 -0.43 10.60 -7.34
N TYR A 224 -0.31 11.53 -8.29
CA TYR A 224 -1.41 12.02 -9.11
C TYR A 224 -1.41 11.45 -10.53
N GLY A 225 -0.37 10.70 -10.92
CA GLY A 225 -0.33 10.09 -12.24
C GLY A 225 0.95 9.29 -12.48
N PRO A 226 0.93 8.40 -13.49
CA PRO A 226 2.10 7.64 -13.89
C PRO A 226 3.15 8.52 -14.57
N GLY A 227 4.39 8.01 -14.59
CA GLY A 227 5.46 8.57 -15.39
C GLY A 227 5.26 8.25 -16.87
N HIS A 228 5.59 9.21 -17.72
CA HIS A 228 5.58 9.01 -19.17
C HIS A 228 6.83 8.27 -19.65
N GLY A 229 6.69 7.48 -20.72
CA GLY A 229 7.81 6.95 -21.48
C GLY A 229 8.51 8.05 -22.29
N THR A 230 9.60 7.71 -22.97
CA THR A 230 10.15 8.55 -24.04
C THR A 230 9.31 8.40 -25.31
N ASP A 231 9.16 9.48 -26.08
CA ASP A 231 8.63 9.48 -27.44
C ASP A 231 9.44 10.51 -28.23
N TYR A 232 10.14 10.05 -29.26
CA TYR A 232 10.89 10.93 -30.15
C TYR A 232 10.80 10.45 -31.59
N ARG A 233 10.95 11.42 -32.48
CA ARG A 233 11.01 11.24 -33.92
C ARG A 233 12.38 11.68 -34.40
N TRP A 234 12.96 10.93 -35.34
CA TRP A 234 14.16 11.35 -36.02
C TRP A 234 14.12 10.90 -37.46
N GLU A 235 14.81 11.65 -38.30
CA GLU A 235 15.02 11.28 -39.69
C GLU A 235 16.29 10.43 -39.78
N SER A 236 16.19 9.26 -40.40
CA SER A 236 17.29 8.35 -40.63
C SER A 236 17.50 8.22 -42.14
N CYS A 237 18.58 8.83 -42.63
CA CYS A 237 18.96 8.75 -44.04
C CYS A 237 20.04 7.69 -44.23
N ARG A 238 19.84 6.79 -45.20
CA ARG A 238 20.90 5.87 -45.67
C ARG A 238 21.42 6.36 -47.02
N THR A 239 22.74 6.45 -47.13
CA THR A 239 23.42 6.68 -48.41
C THR A 239 23.66 5.34 -49.08
N HIS A 240 23.14 5.15 -50.30
CA HIS A 240 23.42 3.98 -51.11
C HIS A 240 24.62 4.31 -52.03
N GLY A 241 25.78 3.68 -51.83
CA GLY A 241 26.93 3.80 -52.74
C GLY A 241 27.51 5.22 -52.97
N ARG A 242 28.60 5.31 -53.76
CA ARG A 242 29.15 6.60 -54.21
C ARG A 242 28.38 7.06 -55.45
N GLY A 243 27.32 7.84 -55.24
CA GLY A 243 26.60 8.53 -56.32
C GLY A 243 25.08 8.37 -56.36
N GLU A 244 24.47 7.57 -55.47
CA GLU A 244 23.01 7.37 -55.48
C GLU A 244 22.29 8.24 -54.44
N GLU A 245 20.99 8.40 -54.68
CA GLU A 245 20.04 9.22 -53.94
C GLU A 245 19.95 8.81 -52.46
N ARG A 246 19.86 9.79 -51.55
CA ARG A 246 19.70 9.52 -50.11
C ARG A 246 18.24 9.14 -49.82
N THR A 247 18.02 7.90 -49.41
CA THR A 247 16.70 7.50 -48.90
C THR A 247 16.59 7.89 -47.43
N CYS A 248 15.81 8.92 -47.14
CA CYS A 248 15.48 9.34 -45.77
C CYS A 248 14.16 8.72 -45.32
N SER A 249 14.13 8.23 -44.09
CA SER A 249 12.91 7.68 -43.48
C SER A 249 12.70 8.28 -42.10
N ASN A 250 11.46 8.73 -41.85
CA ASN A 250 11.05 9.15 -40.52
C ASN A 250 10.87 7.93 -39.63
N LYS A 251 11.67 7.87 -38.58
CA LYS A 251 11.56 6.86 -37.52
C LYS A 251 10.90 7.49 -36.31
N ARG A 252 10.04 6.71 -35.66
CA ARG A 252 9.43 7.05 -34.37
C ARG A 252 9.73 5.90 -33.41
N ASN A 253 10.26 6.24 -32.25
CA ASN A 253 10.50 5.29 -31.18
C ASN A 253 9.88 5.82 -29.90
N TYR A 254 9.15 4.94 -29.22
CA TYR A 254 8.54 5.27 -27.94
C TYR A 254 8.62 4.10 -26.98
N SER A 255 8.93 4.40 -25.73
CA SER A 255 8.82 3.46 -24.62
C SER A 255 7.43 3.54 -24.00
N GLY A 256 7.03 2.50 -23.27
CA GLY A 256 5.77 2.49 -22.55
C GLY A 256 5.73 3.53 -21.42
N ALA A 257 4.57 4.15 -21.21
CA ALA A 257 4.26 4.87 -19.98
C ALA A 257 3.98 3.90 -18.82
N GLY A 258 4.14 4.38 -17.58
CA GLY A 258 3.65 3.66 -16.42
C GLY A 258 2.13 3.57 -16.40
N GLY A 259 1.60 2.59 -15.67
CA GLY A 259 0.18 2.45 -15.39
C GLY A 259 -0.24 3.34 -14.23
N ALA A 260 -1.47 3.84 -14.28
CA ALA A 260 -2.13 4.40 -13.10
C ALA A 260 -2.34 3.32 -12.01
N VAL A 261 -2.73 3.71 -10.80
CA VAL A 261 -3.04 2.74 -9.73
C VAL A 261 -4.05 1.70 -10.21
N GLY A 262 -3.76 0.41 -9.97
CA GLY A 262 -4.59 -0.70 -10.43
C GLY A 262 -4.47 -1.06 -11.92
N HIS A 263 -3.62 -0.37 -12.69
CA HIS A 263 -3.45 -0.63 -14.13
C HIS A 263 -2.04 -1.11 -14.49
N HIS A 264 -1.95 -1.92 -15.55
CA HIS A 264 -0.67 -2.35 -16.09
C HIS A 264 0.03 -1.18 -16.79
N GLY A 265 1.37 -1.23 -16.86
CA GLY A 265 2.14 -0.30 -17.67
C GLY A 265 1.98 -0.59 -19.16
N ALA A 266 2.21 0.42 -20.01
CA ALA A 266 2.19 0.24 -21.45
C ALA A 266 3.47 -0.47 -21.94
N GLY A 267 3.37 -1.17 -23.08
CA GLY A 267 4.52 -1.68 -23.81
C GLY A 267 5.17 -0.60 -24.70
N GLY A 268 6.44 -0.80 -25.04
CA GLY A 268 7.11 0.01 -26.07
C GLY A 268 6.80 -0.49 -27.49
N ASN A 269 7.07 0.32 -28.51
CA ASN A 269 6.76 -0.04 -29.91
C ASN A 269 7.64 -1.15 -30.51
N ARG A 270 8.59 -1.68 -29.74
CA ARG A 270 9.56 -2.71 -30.14
C ARG A 270 9.40 -4.00 -29.35
N GLY A 271 8.17 -4.30 -28.93
CA GLY A 271 7.78 -5.60 -28.38
C GLY A 271 8.10 -5.82 -26.90
N SER A 272 8.47 -4.77 -26.15
CA SER A 272 8.46 -4.87 -24.68
C SER A 272 7.04 -4.79 -24.14
N SER A 273 6.80 -5.46 -23.04
CA SER A 273 5.58 -5.32 -22.25
C SER A 273 5.78 -4.35 -21.09
N GLY A 274 4.70 -3.71 -20.65
CA GLY A 274 4.70 -3.07 -19.34
C GLY A 274 4.54 -4.09 -18.22
N GLY A 275 4.83 -3.66 -17.00
CA GLY A 275 4.61 -4.43 -15.80
C GLY A 275 3.12 -4.59 -15.51
N ARG A 276 2.75 -5.71 -14.90
CA ARG A 276 1.39 -5.95 -14.36
C ARG A 276 1.03 -4.94 -13.28
N ALA A 277 -0.27 -4.65 -13.16
CA ALA A 277 -0.82 -3.96 -12.00
C ALA A 277 -0.61 -4.78 -10.72
N GLY A 278 -0.47 -4.09 -9.59
CA GLY A 278 -0.59 -4.71 -8.28
C GLY A 278 -2.06 -5.03 -7.95
N ALA A 279 -2.27 -5.97 -7.04
CA ALA A 279 -3.61 -6.28 -6.53
C ALA A 279 -4.03 -5.26 -5.46
N ALA A 280 -5.33 -5.02 -5.31
CA ALA A 280 -5.85 -4.22 -4.19
C ALA A 280 -5.56 -4.90 -2.84
N THR A 281 -5.85 -6.20 -2.77
CA THR A 281 -5.63 -7.03 -1.58
C THR A 281 -5.01 -8.37 -1.96
N ALA A 282 -4.19 -8.93 -1.09
CA ALA A 282 -3.74 -10.32 -1.15
C ALA A 282 -3.91 -10.97 0.24
N GLY A 283 -4.36 -12.22 0.28
CA GLY A 283 -4.72 -12.93 1.51
C GLY A 283 -6.23 -12.91 1.79
N SER A 284 -6.62 -13.36 2.99
CA SER A 284 -8.03 -13.49 3.37
C SER A 284 -8.58 -12.16 3.90
N VAL A 285 -9.62 -11.65 3.25
CA VAL A 285 -10.32 -10.43 3.64
C VAL A 285 -11.81 -10.71 3.74
N GLN A 286 -12.42 -10.29 4.85
CA GLN A 286 -13.86 -10.22 5.04
C GLN A 286 -14.31 -8.76 4.88
N TRP A 287 -15.10 -8.50 3.85
CA TRP A 287 -15.69 -7.19 3.60
C TRP A 287 -16.88 -6.94 4.54
N LEU A 288 -16.98 -5.72 5.07
CA LEU A 288 -18.04 -5.25 5.98
C LEU A 288 -18.87 -4.11 5.38
#